data_AF-A0A3M1JL52-F1
#
_entry.id   AF-A0A3M1JL52-F1
#
_cell.length_a   1.000
_cell.length_b   1.000
_cell.length_c   1.000
_cell.angle_alpha   90.00
_cell.angle_beta   90.00
_cell.angle_gamma   90.00
#
_symmetry.space_group_name_H-M   'P 1'
#
loop_
_entity.id
_entity.type
_entity.pdbx_description
1 polymer ?
#
loop_
_entity_poly.entity_id
_entity_poly.type
_entity_poly.pdbx_seq_one_letter_code
_entity_poly.pdbx_strand_id
1 'polypeptide(L)'
;MARVERKRIDENVLKELVRAQKNEITEHRVYKKLAEIAGGSNEKVLNRISSDELRHYQFWKSMTGREVKPSSLKVWWYVFLAKALGVNFSLKLMERGEDLAAVKYAGLSSNVKEAERIMKDEQKHEKELLEMLEEERLEYASSIVLGLNDALVELTGALAGLTLALQNSRMVAMAGFITGFAASLSMAASEYLSSKEEKGKNPLKSATYTGIAYIITVLLLIS
;
A
#
# COMPACT_ATOMS: atom_id res chain seq x y z
N MET A 1 5.10 -34.50 41.81
CA MET A 1 5.23 -33.90 40.46
C MET A 1 3.85 -33.44 40.01
N ALA A 2 3.56 -32.15 40.16
CA ALA A 2 2.26 -31.59 39.79
C ALA A 2 2.18 -31.42 38.27
N ARG A 3 1.28 -32.19 37.64
CA ARG A 3 0.96 -32.12 36.22
C ARG A 3 0.19 -30.81 36.01
N VAL A 4 0.86 -29.78 35.47
CA VAL A 4 0.21 -28.52 35.11
C VAL A 4 -0.90 -28.83 34.11
N GLU A 5 -2.16 -28.72 34.55
CA GLU A 5 -3.33 -28.79 33.70
C GLU A 5 -3.25 -27.66 32.67
N ARG A 6 -2.90 -28.00 31.43
CA ARG A 6 -3.12 -27.10 30.30
C ARG A 6 -4.63 -26.88 30.21
N LYS A 7 -5.11 -25.72 30.68
CA LYS A 7 -6.45 -25.21 30.39
C LYS A 7 -6.74 -25.46 28.91
N ARG A 8 -7.76 -26.26 28.60
CA ARG A 8 -8.19 -26.50 27.22
C ARG A 8 -8.53 -25.14 26.61
N ILE A 9 -7.75 -24.71 25.62
CA ILE A 9 -8.06 -23.54 24.81
C ILE A 9 -9.38 -23.83 24.09
N ASP A 10 -10.35 -22.94 24.21
CA ASP A 10 -11.64 -23.04 23.51
C ASP A 10 -11.40 -23.20 22.00
N GLU A 11 -12.21 -24.01 21.31
CA GLU A 11 -12.02 -24.30 19.89
C GLU A 11 -12.10 -23.04 19.02
N ASN A 12 -12.92 -22.06 19.38
CA ASN A 12 -13.00 -20.79 18.66
C ASN A 12 -11.75 -19.96 18.89
N VAL A 13 -11.22 -19.93 20.11
CA VAL A 13 -9.95 -19.26 20.42
C VAL A 13 -8.80 -19.91 19.66
N LEU A 14 -8.74 -21.25 19.61
CA LEU A 14 -7.71 -21.96 18.84
C LEU A 14 -7.75 -21.61 17.35
N LYS A 15 -8.94 -21.47 16.76
CA LYS A 15 -9.09 -21.05 15.36
C LYS A 15 -8.53 -19.66 15.12
N GLU A 16 -8.81 -18.70 16.00
CA GLU A 16 -8.26 -17.35 15.91
C GLU A 16 -6.74 -17.33 16.07
N LEU A 17 -6.19 -18.12 17.00
CA LEU A 17 -4.73 -18.24 17.16
C LEU A 17 -4.05 -18.83 15.93
N VAL A 18 -4.65 -19.85 15.30
CA VAL A 18 -4.14 -20.45 14.05
C VAL A 18 -4.26 -19.47 12.87
N ARG A 19 -5.31 -18.64 12.85
CA ARG A 19 -5.49 -17.60 11.84
C ARG A 19 -4.42 -16.52 11.97
N ALA A 20 -4.19 -16.00 13.18
CA ALA A 20 -3.11 -15.06 13.47
C ALA A 20 -1.76 -15.67 13.09
N GLN A 21 -1.45 -16.88 13.56
CA GLN A 21 -0.24 -17.61 13.17
C GLN A 21 -0.02 -17.67 11.65
N LYS A 22 -1.10 -17.90 10.88
CA LYS A 22 -1.02 -17.95 9.41
C LYS A 22 -0.75 -16.58 8.79
N ASN A 23 -1.34 -15.52 9.33
CA ASN A 23 -1.14 -14.16 8.87
C ASN A 23 0.33 -13.76 9.08
N GLU A 24 0.85 -13.95 10.28
CA GLU A 24 2.22 -13.62 10.71
C GLU A 24 3.30 -14.22 9.80
N ILE A 25 3.20 -15.53 9.50
CA ILE A 25 4.15 -16.17 8.57
C ILE A 25 3.96 -15.70 7.12
N THR A 26 2.77 -15.23 6.76
CA THR A 26 2.47 -14.64 5.45
C THR A 26 3.07 -13.23 5.37
N GLU A 27 2.84 -12.38 6.36
CA GLU A 27 3.39 -11.03 6.52
C GLU A 27 4.92 -11.07 6.52
N HIS A 28 5.54 -11.97 7.30
CA HIS A 28 6.98 -12.24 7.24
C HIS A 28 7.50 -12.36 5.80
N ARG A 29 6.83 -13.18 4.98
CA ARG A 29 7.21 -13.41 3.58
C ARG A 29 6.93 -12.22 2.67
N VAL A 30 5.85 -11.49 2.92
CA VAL A 30 5.52 -10.26 2.17
C VAL A 30 6.57 -9.21 2.47
N TYR A 31 6.78 -8.85 3.74
CA TYR A 31 7.77 -7.85 4.15
C TYR A 31 9.17 -8.17 3.62
N LYS A 32 9.59 -9.45 3.66
CA LYS A 32 10.89 -9.86 3.12
C LYS A 32 11.02 -9.57 1.61
N LYS A 33 9.97 -9.85 0.83
CA LYS A 33 9.95 -9.55 -0.60
C LYS A 33 9.81 -8.07 -0.89
N LEU A 34 9.07 -7.33 -0.07
CA LEU A 34 8.94 -5.88 -0.19
C LEU A 34 10.25 -5.17 0.13
N ALA A 35 11.03 -5.68 1.08
CA ALA A 35 12.35 -5.17 1.41
C ALA A 35 13.28 -5.19 0.18
N GLU A 36 13.29 -6.32 -0.56
CA GLU A 36 14.04 -6.48 -1.80
C GLU A 36 13.62 -5.48 -2.90
N ILE A 37 12.34 -5.07 -2.92
CA ILE A 37 11.79 -4.13 -3.92
C ILE A 37 12.06 -2.68 -3.50
N ALA A 38 11.98 -2.36 -2.20
CA ALA A 38 12.10 -1.00 -1.70
C ALA A 38 13.54 -0.47 -1.76
N GLY A 39 14.52 -1.31 -1.38
CA GLY A 39 15.94 -0.92 -1.28
C GLY A 39 16.24 0.14 -0.20
N GLY A 40 17.52 0.46 -0.02
CA GLY A 40 17.98 1.62 0.75
C GLY A 40 17.68 1.55 2.26
N SER A 41 17.17 2.65 2.84
CA SER A 41 16.76 2.74 4.24
C SER A 41 15.52 1.86 4.52
N ASN A 42 14.56 1.87 3.60
CA ASN A 42 13.29 1.15 3.71
C ASN A 42 13.47 -0.37 3.73
N GLU A 43 14.45 -0.90 3.00
CA GLU A 43 14.84 -2.31 3.06
C GLU A 43 15.19 -2.77 4.49
N LYS A 44 15.92 -1.94 5.25
CA LYS A 44 16.32 -2.29 6.62
C LYS A 44 15.14 -2.34 7.57
N VAL A 45 14.20 -1.39 7.43
CA VAL A 45 12.98 -1.34 8.23
C VAL A 45 12.12 -2.57 7.94
N LEU A 46 11.85 -2.87 6.66
CA LEU A 46 11.03 -4.01 6.25
C LEU A 46 11.65 -5.37 6.63
N ASN A 47 12.97 -5.53 6.56
CA ASN A 47 13.64 -6.74 7.02
C ASN A 47 13.57 -6.92 8.54
N ARG A 48 13.59 -5.82 9.30
CA ARG A 48 13.40 -5.86 10.76
C ARG A 48 11.97 -6.25 11.11
N ILE A 49 10.97 -5.60 10.52
CA ILE A 49 9.55 -5.95 10.72
C ILE A 49 9.33 -7.42 10.33
N SER A 50 9.81 -7.85 9.16
CA SER A 50 9.78 -9.26 8.75
C SER A 50 10.36 -10.22 9.81
N SER A 51 11.43 -9.83 10.50
CA SER A 51 12.04 -10.65 11.55
C SER A 51 11.21 -10.67 12.84
N ASP A 52 10.42 -9.63 13.09
CA ASP A 52 9.50 -9.52 14.21
C ASP A 52 8.29 -10.45 13.99
N GLU A 53 7.65 -10.40 12.82
CA GLU A 53 6.58 -11.32 12.39
C GLU A 53 6.98 -12.80 12.55
N LEU A 54 8.23 -13.13 12.23
CA LEU A 54 8.71 -14.51 12.37
C LEU A 54 8.76 -14.94 13.85
N ARG A 55 9.10 -14.03 14.77
CA ARG A 55 9.08 -14.30 16.22
C ARG A 55 7.66 -14.43 16.73
N HIS A 56 6.76 -13.57 16.26
CA HIS A 56 5.33 -13.64 16.59
C HIS A 56 4.71 -14.95 16.09
N TYR A 57 4.99 -15.39 14.85
CA TYR A 57 4.65 -16.72 14.35
C TYR A 57 5.14 -17.85 15.28
N GLN A 58 6.38 -17.77 15.77
CA GLN A 58 6.94 -18.76 16.69
C GLN A 58 6.20 -18.76 18.05
N PHE A 59 5.84 -17.59 18.56
CA PHE A 59 5.02 -17.47 19.75
C PHE A 59 3.65 -18.13 19.54
N TRP A 60 2.95 -17.81 18.46
CA TRP A 60 1.66 -18.44 18.16
C TRP A 60 1.79 -19.95 17.94
N LYS A 61 2.85 -20.42 17.29
CA LYS A 61 3.18 -21.85 17.15
C LYS A 61 3.33 -22.54 18.50
N SER A 62 3.95 -21.87 19.48
CA SER A 62 4.09 -22.41 20.84
C SER A 62 2.75 -22.56 21.57
N MET A 63 1.79 -21.67 21.27
CA MET A 63 0.44 -21.66 21.83
C MET A 63 -0.49 -22.67 21.15
N THR A 64 -0.48 -22.73 19.81
CA THR A 64 -1.35 -23.61 19.03
C THR A 64 -0.83 -25.05 18.97
N GLY A 65 0.48 -25.25 19.12
CA GLY A 65 1.14 -26.53 18.90
C GLY A 65 1.08 -27.01 17.45
N ARG A 66 0.74 -26.14 16.49
CA ARG A 66 0.55 -26.48 15.07
C ARG A 66 1.56 -25.77 14.20
N GLU A 67 1.93 -26.41 13.10
CA GLU A 67 2.74 -25.79 12.06
C GLU A 67 1.85 -25.35 10.89
N VAL A 68 1.96 -24.08 10.51
CA VAL A 68 1.10 -23.48 9.50
C VAL A 68 1.97 -22.86 8.41
N LYS A 69 1.59 -23.09 7.15
CA LYS A 69 2.29 -22.54 5.98
C LYS A 69 1.69 -21.18 5.58
N PRO A 70 2.50 -20.27 5.05
CA PRO A 70 2.04 -18.98 4.56
C PRO A 70 1.12 -19.11 3.36
N SER A 71 0.26 -18.11 3.17
CA SER A 71 -0.65 -18.05 2.04
C SER A 71 0.08 -17.57 0.78
N SER A 72 0.55 -18.50 -0.06
CA SER A 72 1.29 -18.16 -1.30
C SER A 72 0.51 -17.21 -2.22
N LEU A 73 -0.82 -17.33 -2.27
CA LEU A 73 -1.67 -16.44 -3.07
C LEU A 73 -1.65 -15.00 -2.54
N LYS A 74 -1.76 -14.82 -1.22
CA LYS A 74 -1.65 -13.48 -0.61
C LYS A 74 -0.26 -12.89 -0.82
N VAL A 75 0.80 -13.69 -0.63
CA VAL A 75 2.18 -13.24 -0.87
C VAL A 75 2.34 -12.75 -2.30
N TRP A 76 1.88 -13.53 -3.28
CA TRP A 76 1.93 -13.15 -4.69
C TRP A 76 1.13 -11.87 -4.97
N TRP A 77 -0.07 -11.75 -4.40
CA TRP A 77 -0.94 -10.58 -4.59
C TRP A 77 -0.30 -9.29 -4.08
N TYR A 78 0.24 -9.28 -2.85
CA TYR A 78 0.90 -8.08 -2.31
C TYR A 78 2.17 -7.73 -3.07
N VAL A 79 2.96 -8.73 -3.50
CA VAL A 79 4.15 -8.49 -4.32
C VAL A 79 3.77 -7.92 -5.70
N PHE A 80 2.68 -8.40 -6.29
CA PHE A 80 2.14 -7.85 -7.53
C PHE A 80 1.72 -6.39 -7.34
N LEU A 81 0.95 -6.09 -6.29
CA LEU A 81 0.53 -4.72 -5.98
C LEU A 81 1.74 -3.80 -5.73
N ALA A 82 2.76 -4.27 -5.04
CA ALA A 82 3.97 -3.50 -4.81
C ALA A 82 4.71 -3.15 -6.11
N LYS A 83 4.73 -4.08 -7.08
CA LYS A 83 5.32 -3.84 -8.40
C LYS A 83 4.47 -2.93 -9.29
N ALA A 84 3.14 -3.03 -9.18
CA ALA A 84 2.21 -2.29 -10.03
C ALA A 84 1.92 -0.87 -9.51
N LEU A 85 1.76 -0.71 -8.20
CA LEU A 85 1.28 0.51 -7.54
C LEU A 85 2.29 1.09 -6.54
N GLY A 86 3.42 0.40 -6.32
CA GLY A 86 4.45 0.81 -5.36
C GLY A 86 4.35 0.09 -4.01
N VAL A 87 5.51 -0.07 -3.35
CA VAL A 87 5.65 -0.76 -2.06
C VAL A 87 4.72 -0.16 -1.00
N ASN A 88 4.66 1.16 -0.95
CA ASN A 88 3.84 1.92 0.00
C ASN A 88 2.33 1.61 -0.11
N PHE A 89 1.80 1.49 -1.32
CA PHE A 89 0.41 1.09 -1.52
C PHE A 89 0.16 -0.32 -0.97
N SER A 90 1.06 -1.26 -1.27
CA SER A 90 0.97 -2.63 -0.79
C SER A 90 1.02 -2.72 0.74
N LEU A 91 1.91 -1.95 1.37
CA LEU A 91 2.03 -1.89 2.84
C LEU A 91 0.74 -1.38 3.46
N LYS A 92 0.19 -0.26 2.96
CA LYS A 92 -1.04 0.31 3.51
C LYS A 92 -2.25 -0.62 3.38
N LEU A 93 -2.31 -1.40 2.29
CA LEU A 93 -3.37 -2.39 2.11
C LEU A 93 -3.21 -3.57 3.08
N MET A 94 -1.98 -3.96 3.38
CA MET A 94 -1.67 -5.05 4.30
C MET A 94 -2.04 -4.71 5.74
N GLU A 95 -1.67 -3.51 6.22
CA GLU A 95 -2.01 -2.98 7.55
C GLU A 95 -3.51 -3.05 7.87
N ARG A 96 -4.37 -2.78 6.88
CA ARG A 96 -5.83 -2.85 7.06
C ARG A 96 -6.35 -4.27 7.34
N GLY A 97 -5.53 -5.28 7.08
CA GLY A 97 -5.86 -6.69 7.24
C GLY A 97 -5.38 -7.30 8.56
N GLU A 98 -4.65 -6.57 9.39
CA GLU A 98 -4.19 -7.04 10.69
C GLU A 98 -5.36 -7.21 11.67
N ASP A 99 -5.36 -8.35 12.37
CA ASP A 99 -6.44 -8.74 13.28
C ASP A 99 -5.86 -9.00 14.68
N LEU A 100 -5.97 -7.98 15.54
CA LEU A 100 -5.47 -8.03 16.93
C LEU A 100 -6.35 -8.87 17.86
N ALA A 101 -7.37 -9.58 17.36
CA ALA A 101 -8.24 -10.42 18.18
C ALA A 101 -7.45 -11.53 18.90
N ALA A 102 -6.45 -12.14 18.25
CA ALA A 102 -5.62 -13.18 18.86
C ALA A 102 -4.81 -12.67 20.07
N VAL A 103 -4.34 -11.42 20.02
CA VAL A 103 -3.60 -10.80 21.12
C VAL A 103 -4.48 -10.61 22.36
N LYS A 104 -5.76 -10.23 22.15
CA LYS A 104 -6.73 -10.13 23.27
C LYS A 104 -6.92 -11.47 23.97
N TYR A 105 -7.01 -12.57 23.23
CA TYR A 105 -7.13 -13.90 23.83
C TYR A 105 -5.85 -14.36 24.53
N ALA A 106 -4.68 -14.05 23.97
CA ALA A 106 -3.40 -14.33 24.61
C ALA A 106 -3.23 -13.56 25.92
N GLY A 107 -3.69 -12.31 25.98
CA GLY A 107 -3.73 -11.50 27.21
C GLY A 107 -4.65 -12.04 28.31
N LEU A 108 -5.58 -12.95 27.98
CA LEU A 108 -6.42 -13.66 28.96
C LEU A 108 -5.80 -14.97 29.46
N SER A 109 -4.62 -15.34 28.95
CA SER A 109 -3.86 -16.54 29.32
C SER A 109 -2.72 -16.24 30.30
N SER A 110 -1.92 -17.23 30.70
CA SER A 110 -0.73 -17.03 31.54
C SER A 110 0.41 -16.25 30.86
N ASN A 111 0.33 -16.01 29.56
CA ASN A 111 1.39 -15.41 28.73
C ASN A 111 1.09 -13.93 28.41
N VAL A 112 0.52 -13.20 29.37
CA VAL A 112 0.08 -11.81 29.21
C VAL A 112 1.23 -10.90 28.76
N LYS A 113 2.44 -11.10 29.29
CA LYS A 113 3.61 -10.27 28.98
C LYS A 113 4.03 -10.37 27.51
N GLU A 114 4.04 -11.57 26.96
CA GLU A 114 4.36 -11.81 25.55
C GLU A 114 3.28 -11.26 24.63
N ALA A 115 2.00 -11.41 25.00
CA ALA A 115 0.89 -10.83 24.24
C ALA A 115 0.95 -9.28 24.21
N GLU A 116 1.24 -8.66 25.35
CA GLU A 116 1.46 -7.21 25.45
C GLU A 116 2.68 -6.75 24.62
N ARG A 117 3.71 -7.60 24.52
CA ARG A 117 4.89 -7.30 23.71
C ARG A 117 4.55 -7.32 22.22
N ILE A 118 3.81 -8.31 21.75
CA ILE A 118 3.33 -8.37 20.36
C ILE A 118 2.50 -7.12 20.05
N MET A 119 1.52 -6.77 20.90
CA MET A 119 0.72 -5.55 20.73
C MET A 119 1.58 -4.28 20.56
N LYS A 120 2.67 -4.16 21.35
CA LYS A 120 3.59 -3.02 21.26
C LYS A 120 4.46 -3.08 20.01
N ASP A 121 4.84 -4.27 19.58
CA ASP A 121 5.57 -4.48 18.32
C ASP A 121 4.66 -4.05 17.15
N GLU A 122 3.39 -4.48 17.10
CA GLU A 122 2.42 -4.06 16.05
C GLU A 122 2.24 -2.54 15.98
N GLN A 123 2.01 -1.88 17.13
CA GLN A 123 1.90 -0.41 17.18
C GLN A 123 3.17 0.29 16.69
N LYS A 124 4.33 -0.32 16.93
CA LYS A 124 5.61 0.20 16.45
C LYS A 124 5.76 -0.03 14.96
N HIS A 125 5.35 -1.18 14.43
CA HIS A 125 5.36 -1.47 13.00
C HIS A 125 4.46 -0.50 12.25
N GLU A 126 3.21 -0.29 12.69
CA GLU A 126 2.28 0.67 12.09
C GLU A 126 2.93 2.06 12.01
N LYS A 127 3.56 2.52 13.10
CA LYS A 127 4.23 3.83 13.14
C LYS A 127 5.41 3.90 12.17
N GLU A 128 6.27 2.90 12.14
CA GLU A 128 7.43 2.85 11.24
C GLU A 128 6.99 2.81 9.78
N LEU A 129 5.91 2.10 9.47
CA LEU A 129 5.32 2.05 8.14
C LEU A 129 4.65 3.38 7.77
N LEU A 130 4.01 4.08 8.71
CA LEU A 130 3.48 5.44 8.48
C LEU A 130 4.59 6.44 8.15
N GLU A 131 5.72 6.39 8.87
CA GLU A 131 6.88 7.24 8.59
C GLU A 131 7.42 7.00 7.16
N MET A 132 7.45 5.74 6.71
CA MET A 132 7.80 5.38 5.32
C MET A 132 6.79 5.90 4.28
N LEU A 133 5.52 6.10 4.66
CA LEU A 133 4.46 6.60 3.78
C LEU A 133 4.44 8.14 3.70
N GLU A 134 4.76 8.84 4.79
CA GLU A 134 4.76 10.31 4.83
C GLU A 134 5.88 10.92 3.99
N GLU A 135 7.05 10.26 3.93
CA GLU A 135 8.17 10.67 3.06
C GLU A 135 7.76 10.80 1.58
N GLU A 136 6.87 9.94 1.08
CA GLU A 136 6.47 9.94 -0.34
C GLU A 136 5.18 10.74 -0.60
N ARG A 137 4.20 10.77 0.34
CA ARG A 137 2.93 11.48 0.14
C ARG A 137 3.10 12.99 0.00
N LEU A 138 4.02 13.61 0.76
CA LEU A 138 4.24 15.05 0.70
C LEU A 138 4.87 15.50 -0.63
N GLU A 139 5.71 14.65 -1.25
CA GLU A 139 6.41 15.03 -2.48
C GLU A 139 5.51 15.05 -3.73
N TYR A 140 4.56 14.11 -3.85
CA TYR A 140 3.81 13.91 -5.12
C TYR A 140 2.32 14.26 -5.07
N ALA A 141 1.69 14.36 -3.88
CA ALA A 141 0.28 14.72 -3.78
C ALA A 141 0.00 16.13 -4.33
N SER A 142 0.95 17.06 -4.16
CA SER A 142 0.88 18.40 -4.73
C SER A 142 0.85 18.36 -6.26
N SER A 143 1.79 17.65 -6.89
CA SER A 143 1.87 17.51 -8.35
C SER A 143 0.62 16.84 -8.95
N ILE A 144 0.04 15.85 -8.25
CA ILE A 144 -1.19 15.19 -8.71
C ILE A 144 -2.39 16.15 -8.62
N VAL A 145 -2.58 16.86 -7.50
CA VAL A 145 -3.73 17.76 -7.33
C VAL A 145 -3.63 18.97 -8.26
N LEU A 146 -2.44 19.56 -8.40
CA LEU A 146 -2.20 20.65 -9.34
C LEU A 146 -2.42 20.21 -10.78
N GLY A 147 -1.83 19.07 -11.17
CA GLY A 147 -2.02 18.52 -12.52
C GLY A 147 -3.49 18.22 -12.82
N LEU A 148 -4.24 17.66 -11.87
CA LEU A 148 -5.64 17.34 -12.08
C LEU A 148 -6.51 18.61 -12.19
N ASN A 149 -6.21 19.65 -11.40
CA ASN A 149 -6.90 20.94 -11.50
C ASN A 149 -6.63 21.63 -12.85
N ASP A 150 -5.37 21.65 -13.28
CA ASP A 150 -4.98 22.21 -14.57
C ASP A 150 -5.68 21.45 -15.72
N ALA A 151 -5.69 20.12 -15.67
CA ALA A 151 -6.36 19.28 -16.66
C ALA A 151 -7.86 19.58 -16.74
N LEU A 152 -8.53 19.69 -15.60
CA LEU A 152 -9.95 19.97 -15.54
C LEU A 152 -10.28 21.34 -16.14
N VAL A 153 -9.54 22.38 -15.77
CA VAL A 153 -9.77 23.75 -16.26
C VAL A 153 -9.50 23.83 -17.77
N GLU A 154 -8.35 23.33 -18.23
CA GLU A 154 -7.93 23.37 -19.63
C GLU A 154 -8.90 22.60 -20.53
N LEU A 155 -9.24 21.35 -20.16
CA LEU A 155 -10.11 20.50 -20.97
C LEU A 155 -11.56 20.95 -20.94
N THR A 156 -12.06 21.41 -19.79
CA THR A 156 -13.43 21.93 -19.72
C THR A 156 -13.57 23.18 -20.58
N GLY A 157 -12.58 24.08 -20.54
CA GLY A 157 -12.54 25.26 -21.41
C GLY A 157 -12.48 24.90 -22.89
N ALA A 158 -11.59 23.97 -23.26
CA ALA A 158 -11.45 23.50 -24.64
C ALA A 158 -12.72 22.81 -25.15
N LEU A 159 -13.30 21.89 -24.37
CA LEU A 159 -14.53 21.19 -24.73
C LEU A 159 -15.74 22.12 -24.80
N ALA A 160 -15.86 23.09 -23.90
CA ALA A 160 -16.91 24.11 -23.97
C ALA A 160 -16.79 24.96 -25.25
N GLY A 161 -15.57 25.41 -25.58
CA GLY A 161 -15.31 26.14 -26.82
C GLY A 161 -15.57 25.31 -28.08
N LEU A 162 -15.10 24.06 -28.10
CA LEU A 162 -15.36 23.12 -29.18
C LEU A 162 -16.85 22.81 -29.32
N THR A 163 -17.60 22.72 -28.23
CA THR A 163 -19.06 22.47 -28.28
C THR A 163 -19.81 23.65 -28.90
N LEU A 164 -19.37 24.89 -28.63
CA LEU A 164 -19.94 26.08 -29.28
C LEU A 164 -19.56 26.17 -30.76
N ALA A 165 -18.33 25.79 -31.11
CA ALA A 165 -17.82 25.86 -32.48
C ALA A 165 -18.30 24.70 -33.36
N LEU A 166 -18.40 23.50 -32.79
CA LEU A 166 -18.73 22.25 -33.46
C LEU A 166 -20.06 21.73 -32.92
N GLN A 167 -21.12 21.82 -33.72
CA GLN A 167 -22.45 21.30 -33.38
C GLN A 167 -22.57 19.78 -33.46
N ASN A 168 -21.45 19.05 -33.43
CA ASN A 168 -21.41 17.59 -33.55
C ASN A 168 -20.64 17.00 -32.38
N SER A 169 -21.36 16.34 -31.48
CA SER A 169 -20.81 15.73 -30.26
C SER A 169 -19.72 14.70 -30.54
N ARG A 170 -19.78 13.96 -31.66
CA ARG A 170 -18.72 13.00 -32.02
C ARG A 170 -17.42 13.71 -32.43
N MET A 171 -17.52 14.81 -33.18
CA MET A 171 -16.35 15.61 -33.54
C MET A 171 -15.75 16.31 -32.32
N VAL A 172 -16.61 16.81 -31.41
CA VAL A 172 -16.17 17.40 -30.14
C VAL A 172 -15.44 16.36 -29.28
N ALA A 173 -15.99 15.16 -29.13
CA ALA A 173 -15.37 14.09 -28.36
C ALA A 173 -14.01 13.64 -28.95
N MET A 174 -13.92 13.48 -30.27
CA MET A 174 -12.67 13.14 -30.94
C MET A 174 -11.60 14.24 -30.79
N ALA A 175 -12.00 15.50 -31.02
CA ALA A 175 -11.09 16.64 -30.87
C ALA A 175 -10.63 16.79 -29.42
N GLY A 176 -11.54 16.68 -28.45
CA GLY A 176 -11.23 16.67 -27.03
C GLY A 176 -10.28 15.55 -26.63
N PHE A 177 -10.44 14.35 -27.20
CA PHE A 177 -9.58 13.21 -26.89
C PHE A 177 -8.16 13.43 -27.41
N ILE A 178 -8.03 13.85 -28.68
CA ILE A 178 -6.72 14.12 -29.28
C ILE A 178 -6.01 15.25 -28.51
N THR A 179 -6.70 16.36 -28.25
CA THR A 179 -6.13 17.49 -27.52
C THR A 179 -5.75 17.10 -26.09
N GLY A 180 -6.63 16.39 -25.39
CA GLY A 180 -6.36 15.98 -24.01
C GLY A 180 -5.25 14.95 -23.88
N PHE A 181 -5.14 14.03 -24.83
CA PHE A 181 -4.02 13.09 -24.87
C PHE A 181 -2.69 13.81 -25.14
N ALA A 182 -2.68 14.77 -26.07
CA ALA A 182 -1.49 15.60 -26.33
C ALA A 182 -1.10 16.46 -25.11
N ALA A 183 -2.07 17.08 -24.45
CA ALA A 183 -1.87 17.87 -23.25
C ALA A 183 -1.30 17.01 -22.09
N SER A 184 -1.82 15.79 -21.91
CA SER A 184 -1.29 14.83 -20.93
C SER A 184 0.20 14.54 -21.14
N LEU A 185 0.61 14.25 -22.37
CA LEU A 185 2.01 13.99 -22.70
C LEU A 185 2.89 15.22 -22.48
N SER A 186 2.39 16.41 -22.86
CA SER A 186 3.10 17.68 -22.64
C SER A 186 3.31 17.95 -21.15
N MET A 187 2.26 17.77 -20.33
CA MET A 187 2.34 17.98 -18.88
C MET A 187 3.22 16.94 -18.19
N ALA A 188 3.15 15.67 -18.60
CA ALA A 188 4.09 14.65 -18.11
C ALA A 188 5.55 15.01 -18.43
N ALA A 189 5.83 15.50 -19.64
CA ALA A 189 7.17 15.94 -20.04
C ALA A 189 7.64 17.19 -19.27
N SER A 190 6.74 18.16 -19.06
CA SER A 190 7.02 19.37 -18.27
C SER A 190 7.34 19.02 -16.82
N GLU A 191 6.53 18.14 -16.20
CA GLU A 191 6.74 17.68 -14.83
C GLU A 191 8.03 16.87 -14.70
N TYR A 192 8.37 16.06 -15.70
CA TYR A 192 9.67 15.35 -15.76
C TYR A 192 10.84 16.33 -15.71
N LEU A 193 10.80 17.37 -16.56
CA LEU A 193 11.87 18.36 -16.65
C LEU A 193 11.97 19.17 -15.35
N SER A 194 10.84 19.63 -14.81
CA SER A 194 10.78 20.38 -13.55
C SER A 194 11.30 19.54 -12.37
N SER A 195 10.83 18.30 -12.24
CA SER A 195 11.27 17.38 -11.18
C SER A 195 12.74 16.97 -11.30
N LYS A 196 13.34 17.07 -12.49
CA LYS A 196 14.77 16.80 -12.71
C LYS A 196 15.67 17.89 -12.14
N GLU A 197 15.15 19.12 -12.03
CA GLU A 197 15.89 20.25 -11.46
C GLU A 197 15.75 20.33 -9.92
N GLU A 198 14.72 19.69 -9.35
CA GLU A 198 14.50 19.59 -7.91
C GLU A 198 15.29 18.45 -7.27
N LYS A 199 16.01 18.72 -6.16
CA LYS A 199 16.70 17.69 -5.38
C LYS A 199 15.72 16.95 -4.47
N GLY A 200 15.61 15.64 -4.63
CA GLY A 200 14.81 14.76 -3.75
C GLY A 200 13.72 14.00 -4.49
N LYS A 201 13.17 14.57 -5.57
CA LYS A 201 12.10 13.94 -6.35
C LYS A 201 12.63 12.99 -7.40
N ASN A 202 11.88 11.92 -7.66
CA ASN A 202 12.13 11.02 -8.79
C ASN A 202 11.39 11.56 -10.05
N PRO A 203 12.11 12.07 -11.06
CA PRO A 203 11.48 12.75 -12.20
C PRO A 203 10.56 11.83 -13.01
N LEU A 204 10.94 10.55 -13.13
CA LEU A 204 10.16 9.57 -13.88
C LEU A 204 8.84 9.26 -13.15
N LYS A 205 8.87 9.17 -11.81
CA LYS A 205 7.66 8.96 -11.01
C LYS A 205 6.72 10.17 -11.12
N SER A 206 7.20 11.40 -10.94
CA SER A 206 6.36 12.61 -11.05
C SER A 206 5.66 12.68 -12.41
N ALA A 207 6.43 12.52 -13.49
CA ALA A 207 5.91 12.54 -14.85
C ALA A 207 4.83 11.48 -15.10
N THR A 208 5.04 10.27 -14.59
CA THR A 208 4.10 9.15 -14.76
C THR A 208 2.80 9.40 -14.00
N TYR A 209 2.88 9.90 -12.75
CA TYR A 209 1.70 10.23 -11.97
C TYR A 209 0.89 11.37 -12.60
N THR A 210 1.55 12.45 -13.04
CA THR A 210 0.88 13.57 -13.71
C THR A 210 0.25 13.14 -15.04
N GLY A 211 0.97 12.36 -15.86
CA GLY A 211 0.46 11.84 -17.12
C GLY A 211 -0.79 10.97 -16.93
N ILE A 212 -0.75 10.00 -16.00
CA ILE A 212 -1.90 9.13 -15.70
C ILE A 212 -3.08 9.94 -15.17
N ALA A 213 -2.85 10.88 -14.24
CA ALA A 213 -3.90 11.75 -13.72
C ALA A 213 -4.60 12.52 -14.85
N TYR A 214 -3.84 13.09 -15.79
CA TYR A 214 -4.39 13.76 -16.97
C TYR A 214 -5.19 12.81 -17.86
N ILE A 215 -4.67 11.62 -18.20
CA ILE A 215 -5.37 10.66 -19.06
C ILE A 215 -6.71 10.26 -18.43
N ILE A 216 -6.73 10.00 -17.12
CA ILE A 216 -7.96 9.64 -16.41
C ILE A 216 -8.98 10.79 -16.50
N THR A 217 -8.55 12.03 -16.28
CA THR A 217 -9.41 13.21 -16.40
C THR A 217 -9.98 13.37 -17.81
N VAL A 218 -9.15 13.18 -18.85
CA VAL A 218 -9.57 13.21 -20.26
C VAL A 218 -10.65 12.16 -20.53
N LEU A 219 -10.43 10.93 -20.08
CA LEU A 219 -11.39 9.83 -20.27
C LEU A 219 -12.72 10.10 -19.56
N LEU A 220 -12.69 10.65 -18.34
CA LEU A 220 -13.89 10.98 -17.58
C LEU A 220 -14.69 12.16 -18.16
N LEU A 221 -14.01 13.14 -18.77
CA LEU A 221 -14.67 14.32 -19.34
C LEU A 221 -15.30 14.04 -20.71
N ILE A 222 -14.77 13.05 -21.44
CA ILE A 222 -15.21 12.72 -22.81
C ILE A 222 -16.25 11.59 -22.82
N SER A 223 -16.30 10.76 -21.76
CA SER A 223 -17.25 9.65 -21.62
C SER A 223 -18.71 10.08 -21.54
#